data_AF-A0A6M5Z6G8-F1
#
_entry.id   AF-A0A6M5Z6G8-F1
#
_cell.length_a   1.000
_cell.length_b   1.000
_cell.length_c   1.000
_cell.angle_alpha   90.00
_cell.angle_beta   90.00
_cell.angle_gamma   90.00
#
_symmetry.space_group_name_H-M   'P 1'
#
loop_
_entity.id
_entity.type
_entity.pdbx_description
1 polymer ?
#
loop_
_entity_poly.entity_id
_entity_poly.type
_entity_poly.pdbx_seq_one_letter_code
_entity_poly.pdbx_strand_id
1 'polypeptide(L)'
;MNIDIVEGPIRFHLHGIGGSVENERYGEVGFRLMNELWRVVKSSSTPTTGINHWVYLPGARMFVGVELRNPQPVPTPDPLEPLEFELGRHMRHVHVGPYQALPQKWAELKAELAARGEVIGSPSLEVYGHHCDDPSKLETTILIGLRAKPA
;
A
#
# COMPACT_ATOMS: atom_id res chain seq x y z
N MET A 1 0.34 -20.59 8.51
CA MET A 1 -0.78 -19.63 8.34
C MET A 1 -1.39 -19.87 6.96
N ASN A 2 -2.71 -19.72 6.75
CA ASN A 2 -3.24 -19.79 5.39
C ASN A 2 -3.05 -18.44 4.69
N ILE A 3 -2.29 -18.42 3.59
CA ILE A 3 -2.11 -17.23 2.74
C ILE A 3 -2.77 -17.49 1.40
N ASP A 4 -3.46 -16.48 0.89
CA ASP A 4 -4.14 -16.52 -0.41
C ASP A 4 -3.19 -15.97 -1.48
N ILE A 5 -2.85 -16.79 -2.48
CA ILE A 5 -2.03 -16.37 -3.61
C ILE A 5 -2.95 -16.24 -4.83
N VAL A 6 -3.03 -15.02 -5.34
CA VAL A 6 -3.84 -14.67 -6.49
C VAL A 6 -2.96 -14.67 -7.73
N GLU A 7 -3.31 -15.54 -8.68
CA GLU A 7 -2.72 -15.64 -10.01
C GLU A 7 -3.59 -14.82 -10.97
N GLY A 8 -3.34 -13.51 -11.05
CA GLY A 8 -4.14 -12.60 -11.86
C GLY A 8 -3.79 -11.14 -11.61
N PRO A 9 -3.83 -10.29 -12.66
CA PRO A 9 -3.43 -8.91 -12.54
C PRO A 9 -4.43 -8.10 -11.72
N ILE A 10 -3.92 -7.34 -10.76
CA ILE A 10 -4.62 -6.21 -10.16
C ILE A 10 -3.84 -4.94 -10.47
N ARG A 11 -4.55 -3.90 -10.90
CA ARG A 11 -3.98 -2.61 -11.31
C ARG A 11 -4.33 -1.54 -10.29
N PHE A 12 -3.37 -0.67 -10.03
CA PHE A 12 -3.53 0.50 -9.19
C PHE A 12 -3.18 1.75 -9.97
N HIS A 13 -4.02 2.77 -9.83
CA HIS A 13 -3.74 4.13 -10.29
C HIS A 13 -3.92 5.07 -9.11
N LEU A 14 -2.80 5.40 -8.47
CA LEU A 14 -2.77 6.21 -7.26
C LEU A 14 -2.26 7.61 -7.55
N HIS A 15 -2.72 8.57 -6.76
CA HIS A 15 -2.18 9.91 -6.70
C HIS A 15 -1.71 10.18 -5.28
N GLY A 16 -0.47 10.64 -5.13
CA GLY A 16 0.20 10.53 -3.85
C GLY A 16 1.54 11.22 -3.78
N ILE A 17 2.31 10.90 -2.74
CA ILE A 17 3.63 11.49 -2.49
C ILE A 17 4.61 10.36 -2.18
N GLY A 18 5.73 10.35 -2.90
CA GLY A 18 6.87 9.47 -2.66
C GLY A 18 7.89 10.03 -1.67
N GLY A 19 8.63 9.14 -1.02
CA GLY A 19 9.76 9.49 -0.16
C GLY A 19 10.74 8.34 0.04
N SER A 20 11.97 8.68 0.40
CA SER A 20 12.97 7.71 0.85
C SER A 20 12.75 7.35 2.32
N VAL A 21 13.03 6.09 2.66
CA VAL A 21 12.91 5.55 4.02
C VAL A 21 14.29 5.19 4.53
N GLU A 22 14.80 6.01 5.45
CA GLU A 22 16.06 5.74 6.13
C GLU A 22 15.83 4.87 7.38
N ASN A 23 16.78 3.97 7.65
CA ASN A 23 16.79 3.13 8.86
C ASN A 23 15.48 2.32 9.06
N GLU A 24 14.83 1.91 7.97
CA GLU A 24 13.60 1.10 7.99
C GLU A 24 12.43 1.75 8.77
N ARG A 25 12.44 3.08 8.95
CA ARG A 25 11.39 3.84 9.67
C ARG A 25 10.14 4.06 8.81
N TYR A 26 9.62 2.98 8.22
CA TYR A 26 8.48 3.01 7.29
C TYR A 26 7.23 3.63 7.92
N GLY A 27 6.91 3.29 9.16
CA GLY A 27 5.74 3.83 9.86
C GLY A 27 5.76 5.36 9.91
N GLU A 28 6.87 5.93 10.36
CA GLU A 28 7.02 7.37 10.52
C GLU A 28 7.06 8.13 9.18
N VAL A 29 7.79 7.60 8.20
CA VAL A 29 7.81 8.17 6.86
C VAL A 29 6.42 8.11 6.23
N GLY A 30 5.74 6.96 6.31
CA GLY A 30 4.38 6.79 5.83
C GLY A 30 3.41 7.78 6.48
N PHE A 31 3.45 7.94 7.80
CA PHE A 31 2.62 8.93 8.51
C PHE A 31 2.91 10.37 8.06
N ARG A 32 4.18 10.75 7.93
CA ARG A 32 4.56 12.08 7.46
C ARG A 32 4.03 12.35 6.04
N LEU A 33 4.25 11.40 5.12
CA LEU A 33 3.77 11.52 3.74
C LEU A 33 2.24 11.55 3.69
N MET A 34 1.55 10.76 4.51
CA MET A 34 0.08 10.74 4.57
C MET A 34 -0.50 12.07 5.05
N ASN A 35 0.12 12.68 6.06
CA ASN A 35 -0.29 13.99 6.56
C ASN A 35 -0.16 15.06 5.46
N GLU A 36 0.92 15.00 4.68
CA GLU A 36 1.12 15.91 3.56
C GLU A 36 0.12 15.66 2.43
N LEU A 37 -0.09 14.41 2.04
CA LEU A 37 -1.09 14.00 1.05
C LEU A 37 -2.47 14.56 1.42
N TRP A 38 -2.92 14.33 2.65
CA TRP A 38 -4.24 14.79 3.09
C TRP A 38 -4.34 16.30 3.23
N ARG A 39 -3.26 17.00 3.57
CA ARG A 39 -3.22 18.46 3.55
C ARG A 39 -3.50 18.98 2.13
N VAL A 40 -2.86 18.39 1.13
CA VAL A 40 -3.00 18.80 -0.27
C VAL A 40 -4.40 18.46 -0.79
N VAL A 41 -4.84 17.21 -0.65
CA VAL A 41 -6.18 16.74 -1.09
C VAL A 41 -7.30 17.60 -0.51
N LYS A 42 -7.21 17.97 0.77
CA LYS A 42 -8.21 18.85 1.41
C LYS A 42 -8.15 20.27 0.85
N SER A 43 -6.95 20.81 0.63
CA SER A 43 -6.78 22.18 0.11
C SER A 43 -7.24 22.34 -1.34
N SER A 44 -7.09 21.29 -2.16
CA SER A 44 -7.48 21.28 -3.57
C SER A 44 -8.91 20.78 -3.80
N SER A 45 -9.62 20.36 -2.75
CA SER A 45 -10.94 19.71 -2.85
C SER A 45 -10.96 18.55 -3.86
N THR A 46 -9.86 17.82 -3.96
CA THR A 46 -9.72 16.72 -4.92
C THR A 46 -10.63 15.56 -4.53
N PRO A 47 -11.52 15.07 -5.42
CA PRO A 47 -12.42 13.97 -5.11
C PRO A 47 -11.68 12.62 -5.13
N THR A 48 -11.54 11.99 -3.98
CA THR A 48 -10.84 10.70 -3.81
C THR A 48 -11.78 9.60 -3.29
N THR A 49 -11.40 8.34 -3.43
CA THR A 49 -12.14 7.21 -2.84
C THR A 49 -12.12 7.27 -1.31
N GLY A 50 -11.13 7.95 -0.73
CA GLY A 50 -10.90 8.04 0.71
C GLY A 50 -10.08 6.88 1.26
N ILE A 51 -9.66 5.94 0.42
CA ILE A 51 -8.93 4.73 0.80
C ILE A 51 -7.42 4.98 0.67
N ASN A 52 -6.70 4.87 1.79
CA ASN A 52 -5.26 5.09 1.81
C ASN A 52 -4.52 3.86 1.32
N HIS A 53 -3.46 4.09 0.55
CA HIS A 53 -2.55 3.07 0.07
C HIS A 53 -1.14 3.41 0.51
N TRP A 54 -0.45 2.48 1.14
CA TRP A 54 0.98 2.58 1.43
C TRP A 54 1.71 1.58 0.54
N VAL A 55 2.50 2.08 -0.40
CA VAL A 55 3.21 1.29 -1.40
C VAL A 55 4.69 1.25 -1.07
N TYR A 56 5.21 0.05 -0.90
CA TYR A 56 6.61 -0.24 -0.65
C TYR A 56 7.30 -0.51 -1.99
N LEU A 57 8.25 0.38 -2.34
CA LEU A 57 8.97 0.40 -3.60
C LEU A 57 10.43 -0.05 -3.42
N PRO A 58 11.14 -0.43 -4.51
CA PRO A 58 12.55 -0.79 -4.43
C PRO A 58 13.43 0.36 -3.93
N GLY A 59 14.59 0.02 -3.37
CA GLY A 59 15.58 1.01 -2.94
C GLY A 59 15.18 1.79 -1.69
N ALA A 60 14.49 1.13 -0.75
CA ALA A 60 13.98 1.76 0.48
C ALA A 60 13.13 3.01 0.20
N ARG A 61 12.27 2.94 -0.83
CA ARG A 61 11.33 4.00 -1.16
C ARG A 61 9.93 3.59 -0.74
N MET A 62 9.15 4.58 -0.38
CA MET A 62 7.75 4.45 -0.07
C MET A 62 6.95 5.49 -0.83
N PHE A 63 5.75 5.13 -1.21
CA PHE A 63 4.77 6.04 -1.77
C PHE A 63 3.48 5.88 -1.01
N VAL A 64 2.83 6.98 -0.66
CA VAL A 64 1.49 6.93 -0.08
C VAL A 64 0.52 7.67 -0.98
N GLY A 65 -0.64 7.08 -1.22
CA GLY A 65 -1.57 7.60 -2.20
C GLY A 65 -3.00 7.17 -1.98
N VAL A 66 -3.87 7.77 -2.79
CA VAL A 66 -5.30 7.50 -2.85
C VAL A 66 -5.73 7.39 -4.31
N GLU A 67 -6.81 6.67 -4.55
CA GLU A 67 -7.46 6.66 -5.86
C GLU A 67 -8.39 7.88 -6.01
N LEU A 68 -8.48 8.42 -7.22
CA LEU A 68 -9.40 9.51 -7.55
C LEU A 68 -10.75 8.94 -8.00
N ARG A 69 -11.87 9.53 -7.57
CA ARG A 69 -13.22 9.06 -7.98
C ARG A 69 -13.51 9.29 -9.46
N ASN A 70 -12.97 10.36 -10.02
CA ASN A 70 -13.15 10.74 -11.42
C ASN A 70 -11.78 11.01 -12.04
N PRO A 71 -11.14 10.02 -12.70
CA PRO A 71 -9.83 10.18 -13.34
C PRO A 71 -9.90 10.99 -14.65
N GLN A 72 -10.92 11.84 -14.83
CA GLN A 72 -10.89 12.88 -15.86
C GLN A 72 -9.62 13.73 -15.70
N PRO A 73 -9.15 14.42 -16.75
CA PRO A 73 -7.88 15.16 -16.71
C PRO A 73 -8.02 16.43 -15.85
N VAL A 74 -8.25 16.24 -14.55
CA VAL A 74 -7.98 17.22 -13.53
C VAL A 74 -6.47 17.18 -13.35
N PRO A 75 -5.76 18.31 -13.51
CA PRO A 75 -4.34 18.35 -13.21
C PRO A 75 -4.14 17.84 -11.79
N THR A 76 -3.27 16.84 -11.63
CA THR A 76 -2.86 16.39 -10.32
C THR A 76 -2.33 17.59 -9.54
N PRO A 77 -2.91 17.97 -8.39
CA PRO A 77 -2.45 19.13 -7.65
C PRO A 77 -1.01 18.91 -7.18
N ASP A 78 -0.12 19.87 -7.40
CA ASP A 78 1.22 19.82 -6.81
C ASP A 78 1.14 19.74 -5.28
N PRO A 79 1.97 18.92 -4.60
CA PRO A 79 3.06 18.09 -5.12
C PRO A 79 2.64 16.63 -5.38
N LEU A 80 1.35 16.33 -5.56
CA LEU A 80 0.90 14.96 -5.79
C LEU A 80 1.43 14.48 -7.14
N GLU A 81 1.94 13.26 -7.16
CA GLU A 81 2.42 12.58 -8.37
C GLU A 81 1.59 11.32 -8.62
N PRO A 82 1.34 10.96 -9.90
CA PRO A 82 0.69 9.70 -10.24
C PRO A 82 1.65 8.53 -10.04
N LEU A 83 1.13 7.42 -9.53
CA LEU A 83 1.80 6.12 -9.48
C LEU A 83 0.87 5.04 -10.03
N GLU A 84 1.26 4.46 -11.16
CA GLU A 84 0.58 3.34 -11.79
C GLU A 84 1.44 2.08 -11.73
N PHE A 85 0.83 0.97 -11.34
CA PHE A 85 1.49 -0.34 -11.35
C PHE A 85 0.47 -1.49 -11.41
N GLU A 86 0.98 -2.66 -11.76
CA GLU A 86 0.22 -3.91 -11.80
C GLU A 86 0.91 -4.97 -10.96
N LEU A 87 0.14 -5.72 -10.18
CA LEU A 87 0.58 -6.96 -9.54
C LEU A 87 0.04 -8.14 -10.32
N GLY A 88 0.84 -8.69 -11.24
CA GLY A 88 0.45 -9.87 -12.03
C GLY A 88 0.25 -11.13 -11.19
N ARG A 89 0.98 -11.22 -10.07
CA ARG A 89 0.87 -12.28 -9.08
C ARG A 89 1.14 -11.70 -7.70
N HIS A 90 0.27 -12.00 -6.73
CA HIS A 90 0.41 -11.43 -5.39
C HIS A 90 -0.19 -12.32 -4.32
N MET A 91 0.38 -12.24 -3.11
CA MET A 91 -0.25 -12.74 -1.92
C MET A 91 -1.18 -11.67 -1.34
N ARG A 92 -2.39 -12.07 -0.95
CA ARG A 92 -3.37 -11.22 -0.30
C ARG A 92 -3.64 -11.72 1.12
N HIS A 93 -3.63 -10.78 2.08
CA HIS A 93 -4.02 -11.04 3.45
C HIS A 93 -4.79 -9.85 4.01
N VAL A 94 -5.91 -10.09 4.71
CA VAL A 94 -6.63 -9.05 5.43
C VAL A 94 -6.27 -9.15 6.90
N HIS A 95 -5.58 -8.13 7.40
CA HIS A 95 -5.34 -7.93 8.83
C HIS A 95 -6.51 -7.14 9.42
N VAL A 96 -7.06 -7.64 10.53
CA VAL A 96 -8.08 -6.94 11.32
C VAL A 96 -7.53 -6.72 12.72
N GLY A 97 -7.36 -5.46 13.09
CA GLY A 97 -6.81 -5.07 14.38
C GLY A 97 -5.83 -3.89 14.30
N PRO A 98 -5.12 -3.59 15.40
CA PRO A 98 -4.32 -2.38 15.52
C PRO A 98 -3.16 -2.33 14.51
N TYR A 99 -2.87 -1.14 13.98
CA TYR A 99 -1.77 -0.92 13.03
C TYR A 99 -0.39 -1.23 13.65
N GLN A 100 -0.26 -1.12 14.96
CA GLN A 100 0.97 -1.47 15.69
C GLN A 100 1.35 -2.95 15.55
N ALA A 101 0.40 -3.82 15.18
CA ALA A 101 0.65 -5.23 14.93
C ALA A 101 1.07 -5.54 13.48
N LEU A 102 0.96 -4.57 12.55
CA LEU A 102 1.31 -4.76 11.14
C LEU A 102 2.78 -5.17 10.94
N PRO A 103 3.80 -4.59 11.61
CA PRO A 103 5.19 -5.01 11.43
C PRO A 103 5.41 -6.50 11.71
N GLN A 104 4.80 -7.01 12.79
CA GLN A 104 4.84 -8.43 13.12
C GLN A 104 4.10 -9.25 12.07
N LYS A 105 2.90 -8.80 11.64
CA LYS A 105 2.13 -9.50 10.60
C LYS A 105 2.90 -9.63 9.29
N TRP A 106 3.60 -8.57 8.87
CA TRP A 106 4.50 -8.60 7.72
C TRP A 106 5.62 -9.62 7.87
N ALA A 107 6.27 -9.68 9.03
CA ALA A 107 7.32 -10.67 9.30
C ALA A 107 6.79 -12.10 9.17
N GLU A 108 5.61 -12.39 9.74
CA GLU A 108 4.95 -13.69 9.66
C GLU A 108 4.59 -14.07 8.20
N LEU A 109 4.04 -13.12 7.43
CA LEU A 109 3.67 -13.34 6.02
C LEU A 109 4.90 -13.60 5.15
N LYS A 110 5.98 -12.83 5.34
CA LYS A 110 7.25 -13.03 4.63
C LYS A 110 7.86 -14.40 4.95
N ALA A 111 7.85 -14.80 6.23
CA ALA A 111 8.35 -16.11 6.65
C ALA A 111 7.54 -17.26 6.05
N GLU A 112 6.21 -17.15 6.01
CA GLU A 112 5.33 -18.15 5.38
C GLU A 112 5.58 -18.24 3.86
N LEU A 113 5.71 -17.11 3.16
CA LEU A 113 6.05 -17.09 1.74
C LEU A 113 7.39 -17.77 1.46
N ALA A 114 8.42 -17.44 2.26
CA ALA A 114 9.74 -18.07 2.15
C ALA A 114 9.67 -19.58 2.40
N ALA A 115 8.90 -20.05 3.39
CA ALA A 115 8.72 -21.46 3.68
C ALA A 115 8.06 -22.24 2.53
N ARG A 116 7.26 -21.56 1.70
CA ARG A 116 6.63 -22.12 0.49
C ARG A 116 7.51 -22.00 -0.78
N GLY A 117 8.71 -21.43 -0.66
CA GLY A 117 9.60 -21.19 -1.79
C GLY A 117 9.16 -20.02 -2.69
N GLU A 118 8.25 -19.17 -2.21
CA GLU A 118 7.78 -18.02 -2.95
C GLU A 118 8.80 -16.87 -2.91
N VAL A 119 9.00 -16.20 -4.05
CA VAL A 119 9.93 -15.07 -4.15
C VAL A 119 9.16 -13.76 -4.18
N ILE A 120 9.39 -12.93 -3.17
CA ILE A 120 8.80 -11.59 -3.09
C ILE A 120 9.33 -10.71 -4.23
N GLY A 121 8.38 -10.11 -4.95
CA GLY A 121 8.59 -9.11 -5.98
C GLY A 121 8.32 -7.70 -5.47
N SER A 122 8.14 -6.78 -6.41
CA SER A 122 7.84 -5.38 -6.13
C SER A 122 6.86 -4.85 -7.17
N PRO A 123 5.95 -3.93 -6.80
CA PRO A 123 5.76 -3.38 -5.45
C PRO A 123 5.00 -4.34 -4.52
N SER A 124 4.96 -3.98 -3.23
CA SER A 124 4.00 -4.52 -2.27
C SER A 124 3.27 -3.35 -1.59
N LEU A 125 2.09 -3.55 -1.04
CA LEU A 125 1.31 -2.46 -0.47
C LEU A 125 0.40 -2.88 0.69
N GLU A 126 -0.02 -1.88 1.44
CA GLU A 126 -1.15 -1.93 2.37
C GLU A 126 -2.28 -1.05 1.84
N VAL A 127 -3.50 -1.57 1.87
CA VAL A 127 -4.73 -0.85 1.58
C VAL A 127 -5.51 -0.73 2.89
N TYR A 128 -5.65 0.49 3.39
CA TYR A 128 -6.33 0.77 4.65
C TYR A 128 -7.82 0.92 4.39
N GLY A 129 -8.63 0.09 5.05
CA GLY A 129 -10.08 0.15 4.96
C GLY A 129 -10.66 1.48 5.49
N HIS A 130 -11.98 1.55 5.60
CA HIS A 130 -12.62 2.73 6.18
C HIS A 130 -12.15 2.95 7.62
N HIS A 131 -11.88 4.22 7.95
CA HIS A 131 -11.50 4.60 9.30
C HIS A 131 -12.54 4.14 10.31
N CYS A 132 -12.08 3.54 11.40
CA CYS A 132 -12.88 3.15 12.54
C CYS A 132 -12.18 3.61 13.81
N ASP A 133 -12.92 4.22 14.73
CA ASP A 133 -12.34 4.67 16.01
C ASP A 133 -11.99 3.51 16.95
N ASP A 134 -12.51 2.31 16.66
CA ASP A 134 -12.20 1.07 17.37
C ASP A 134 -10.99 0.38 16.72
N PRO A 135 -9.79 0.40 17.34
CA PRO A 135 -8.59 -0.15 16.73
C PRO A 135 -8.68 -1.65 16.46
N SER A 136 -9.56 -2.37 17.16
CA SER A 136 -9.76 -3.81 16.96
C SER A 136 -10.50 -4.14 15.67
N LYS A 137 -11.13 -3.16 15.04
CA LYS A 137 -11.92 -3.29 13.80
C LYS A 137 -11.25 -2.64 12.60
N LEU A 138 -10.05 -2.09 12.77
CA LEU A 138 -9.29 -1.52 11.67
C LEU A 138 -8.89 -2.63 10.71
N GLU A 139 -9.35 -2.53 9.47
CA GLU A 139 -8.98 -3.46 8.41
C GLU A 139 -7.82 -2.89 7.59
N THR A 140 -6.83 -3.74 7.32
CA THR A 140 -5.73 -3.44 6.41
C THR A 140 -5.51 -4.64 5.50
N THR A 141 -5.74 -4.45 4.20
CA THR A 141 -5.39 -5.47 3.21
C THR A 141 -3.93 -5.34 2.84
N ILE A 142 -3.14 -6.35 3.17
CA ILE A 142 -1.74 -6.49 2.77
C ILE A 142 -1.69 -7.24 1.44
N LEU A 143 -1.03 -6.64 0.46
CA LEU A 143 -0.77 -7.22 -0.85
C LEU A 143 0.74 -7.30 -1.06
N ILE A 144 1.29 -8.51 -1.13
CA ILE A 144 2.72 -8.72 -1.39
C ILE A 144 2.86 -9.16 -2.84
N GLY A 145 3.48 -8.31 -3.67
CA GLY A 145 3.83 -8.69 -5.03
C GLY A 145 4.77 -9.88 -5.02
N LEU A 146 4.50 -10.88 -5.86
CA LEU A 146 5.34 -12.07 -6.00
C LEU A 146 5.94 -12.08 -7.41
N ARG A 147 7.13 -12.66 -7.56
CA ARG A 147 7.67 -12.93 -8.88
C ARG A 147 6.82 -13.99 -9.58
N ALA A 148 6.80 -13.92 -10.91
CA ALA A 148 6.27 -15.00 -11.72
C ALA A 148 7.03 -16.30 -11.41
N LYS A 149 6.31 -17.42 -11.45
CA LYS A 149 6.96 -18.73 -11.34
C LYS A 149 7.93 -18.90 -12.51
N PRO A 150 9.12 -19.49 -12.27
CA PRO A 150 9.96 -19.93 -13.37
C PRO A 150 9.16 -20.89 -14.27
N ALA A 151 9.30 -20.73 -15.57
CA ALA A 151 8.71 -21.60 -16.59
C ALA A 151 9.35 -22.98 -16.59
#